data_AF-A0A7C4JFH5-F1
#
_entry.id   AF-A0A7C4JFH5-F1
#
_cell.length_a   1.000
_cell.length_b   1.000
_cell.length_c   1.000
_cell.angle_alpha   90.00
_cell.angle_beta   90.00
_cell.angle_gamma   90.00
#
_symmetry.space_group_name_H-M   'P 1'
#
loop_
_entity.id
_entity.type
_entity.pdbx_description
1 polymer ?
#
loop_
_entity_poly.entity_id
_entity_poly.type
_entity_poly.pdbx_seq_one_letter_code
_entity_poly.pdbx_strand_id
1 'polypeptide(L)'
;MVKVQSWVWSRYERLWSAFGSRRFTRDEAVDVLRRFEGSAFSEDSVNVLLSEMRKAGLLVVEADLFDSRKKIYMLRPPQSLRDLLSKEDLTRADLEALMKRAADLIRTRVDYEFILILLFLKHVSDKWLVEYNQAYQEALADGLSPEEADKEARSAVYHDFVLTDECLWDNIRRDPNRLAENFSRALKVLAERNPELQGVVDRADFIRFAESRENLEILRQLVELFSEKRLYDVSPDILGDAYEWVLRYFAPEKAKEGEIYTPREVIRLLVEMLEPKPGEKVYDPCCGSGGMLIISYKFVEDRFGRNEASKLFLYGQEANPKIRAYCKMNLYIHGIRDADIQLGDTLLYPKHPLGFADLVLANPPWNQDGYDEDVLK
;
A
#
# COMPACT_ATOMS: atom_id res chain seq x y z
N MET A 1 -2.42 -3.18 -22.94
CA MET A 1 -1.64 -4.40 -22.58
C MET A 1 -2.06 -5.56 -23.48
N VAL A 2 -1.11 -6.26 -24.11
CA VAL A 2 -1.41 -7.50 -24.83
C VAL A 2 -1.74 -8.56 -23.79
N LYS A 3 -2.98 -9.04 -23.76
CA LYS A 3 -3.44 -10.07 -22.82
C LYS A 3 -2.70 -11.38 -23.13
N VAL A 4 -1.75 -11.76 -22.28
CA VAL A 4 -1.00 -13.01 -22.46
C VAL A 4 -1.93 -14.18 -22.15
N GLN A 5 -2.01 -15.13 -23.08
CA GLN A 5 -2.88 -16.30 -22.93
C GLN A 5 -2.29 -17.25 -21.88
N SER A 6 -3.14 -17.91 -21.08
CA SER A 6 -2.72 -18.76 -19.95
C SER A 6 -1.69 -19.84 -20.35
N TRP A 7 -1.85 -20.44 -21.53
CA TRP A 7 -0.90 -21.44 -22.05
C TRP A 7 0.48 -20.86 -22.40
N VAL A 8 0.55 -19.58 -22.80
CA VAL A 8 1.82 -18.88 -23.05
C VAL A 8 2.54 -18.60 -21.73
N TRP A 9 1.77 -18.21 -20.71
CA TRP A 9 2.30 -17.92 -19.38
C TRP A 9 2.84 -19.16 -18.67
N SER A 10 2.06 -20.24 -18.66
CA SER A 10 2.49 -21.51 -18.06
C SER A 10 3.80 -22.03 -18.65
N ARG A 11 3.96 -21.95 -19.98
CA ARG A 11 5.20 -22.36 -20.65
C ARG A 11 6.34 -21.34 -20.48
N TYR A 12 6.03 -20.05 -20.32
CA TYR A 12 6.99 -19.02 -19.97
C TYR A 12 7.66 -19.30 -18.63
N GLU A 13 6.89 -19.62 -17.59
CA GLU A 13 7.45 -19.92 -16.25
C GLU A 13 8.43 -21.10 -16.29
N ARG A 14 8.13 -22.11 -17.12
CA ARG A 14 9.01 -23.29 -17.29
C ARG A 14 10.32 -22.95 -17.99
N LEU A 15 10.25 -22.19 -19.08
CA LEU A 15 11.46 -21.72 -19.76
C LEU A 15 12.24 -20.75 -18.87
N TRP A 16 11.56 -19.91 -18.08
CA TRP A 16 12.18 -18.98 -17.14
C TRP A 16 12.93 -19.70 -16.02
N SER A 17 12.33 -20.75 -15.44
CA SER A 17 13.00 -21.59 -14.43
C SER A 17 14.26 -22.27 -14.96
N ALA A 18 14.29 -22.66 -16.24
CA ALA A 18 15.45 -23.31 -16.85
C ALA A 18 16.55 -22.31 -17.26
N PHE A 19 16.18 -21.25 -17.97
CA PHE A 19 17.14 -20.36 -18.62
C PHE A 19 17.31 -19.02 -17.87
N GLY A 20 16.28 -18.52 -17.20
CA GLY A 20 16.23 -17.15 -16.69
C GLY A 20 16.52 -16.14 -17.81
N SER A 21 17.44 -15.22 -17.57
CA SER A 21 17.93 -14.25 -18.57
C SER A 21 19.09 -14.78 -19.43
N ARG A 22 19.42 -16.08 -19.39
CA ARG A 22 20.48 -16.65 -20.24
C ARG A 22 20.00 -16.80 -21.68
N ARG A 23 20.97 -16.76 -22.60
CA ARG A 23 20.74 -17.04 -24.03
C ARG A 23 20.45 -18.53 -24.24
N PHE A 24 19.49 -18.83 -25.09
CA PHE A 24 19.13 -20.19 -25.48
C PHE A 24 18.67 -20.23 -26.94
N THR A 25 18.68 -21.42 -27.51
CA THR A 25 18.24 -21.73 -28.87
C THR A 25 16.84 -22.31 -28.87
N ARG A 26 16.20 -22.36 -30.05
CA ARG A 26 14.91 -23.03 -30.21
C ARG A 26 14.95 -24.48 -29.71
N ASP A 27 16.01 -25.21 -30.06
CA ASP A 27 16.10 -26.64 -29.77
C ASP A 27 16.28 -26.89 -28.26
N GLU A 28 17.01 -26.03 -27.55
CA GLU A 28 17.08 -26.06 -26.07
C GLU A 28 15.71 -25.77 -25.42
N ALA A 29 14.92 -24.84 -25.97
CA ALA A 29 13.56 -24.59 -25.49
C ALA A 29 12.62 -25.79 -25.72
N VAL A 30 12.77 -26.46 -26.87
CA VAL A 30 12.06 -27.70 -27.20
C VAL A 30 12.40 -28.78 -26.17
N ASP A 31 13.68 -28.97 -25.85
CA ASP A 31 14.10 -29.99 -24.89
C ASP A 31 13.56 -29.75 -23.48
N VAL A 32 13.54 -28.50 -23.01
CA VAL A 32 12.97 -28.14 -21.70
C VAL A 32 11.47 -28.40 -21.67
N LEU A 33 10.73 -27.93 -22.69
CA LEU A 33 9.28 -28.08 -22.73
C LEU A 33 8.86 -29.54 -22.95
N ARG A 34 9.61 -30.30 -23.74
CA ARG A 34 9.37 -31.74 -23.96
C ARG A 34 9.49 -32.53 -22.66
N ARG A 35 10.49 -32.23 -21.82
CA ARG A 35 10.65 -32.87 -20.51
C ARG A 35 9.48 -32.60 -19.57
N PHE A 36 8.82 -31.46 -19.72
CA PHE A 36 7.72 -31.03 -18.86
C PHE A 36 6.34 -31.52 -19.36
N GLU A 37 6.09 -31.46 -20.66
CA GLU A 37 4.77 -31.78 -21.24
C GLU A 37 4.62 -33.23 -21.70
N GLY A 38 5.72 -33.99 -21.75
CA GLY A 38 5.71 -35.42 -22.08
C GLY A 38 4.99 -35.71 -23.41
N SER A 39 3.96 -36.57 -23.36
CA SER A 39 3.19 -36.98 -24.54
C SER A 39 2.26 -35.90 -25.11
N ALA A 40 2.03 -34.80 -24.40
CA ALA A 40 1.21 -33.67 -24.87
C ALA A 40 2.04 -32.62 -25.64
N PHE A 41 3.36 -32.79 -25.70
CA PHE A 41 4.26 -31.84 -26.34
C PHE A 41 4.17 -31.88 -27.87
N SER A 42 4.05 -30.70 -28.49
CA SER A 42 4.13 -30.52 -29.95
C SER A 42 5.22 -29.51 -30.29
N GLU A 43 6.22 -29.90 -31.08
CA GLU A 43 7.31 -29.02 -31.51
C GLU A 43 6.82 -27.80 -32.32
N ASP A 44 5.75 -27.97 -33.10
CA ASP A 44 5.17 -26.90 -33.92
C ASP A 44 4.61 -25.76 -33.05
N SER A 45 4.17 -26.10 -31.83
CA SER A 45 3.63 -25.13 -30.88
C SER A 45 4.70 -24.20 -30.28
N VAL A 46 5.99 -24.58 -30.33
CA VAL A 46 7.10 -23.77 -29.78
C VAL A 46 7.34 -22.52 -30.61
N ASN A 47 7.18 -22.58 -31.94
CA ASN A 47 7.33 -21.40 -32.80
C ASN A 47 6.24 -20.36 -32.54
N VAL A 48 5.00 -20.82 -32.34
CA VAL A 48 3.86 -19.97 -31.97
C VAL A 48 4.10 -19.36 -30.59
N LEU A 49 4.54 -20.17 -29.62
CA LEU A 49 4.88 -19.73 -28.27
C LEU A 49 5.92 -18.60 -28.28
N LEU A 50 7.07 -18.80 -28.93
CA LEU A 50 8.15 -17.81 -28.98
C LEU A 50 7.71 -16.52 -29.68
N SER A 51 6.83 -16.63 -30.68
CA SER A 51 6.23 -15.49 -31.37
C SER A 51 5.28 -14.70 -30.46
N GLU A 52 4.39 -15.38 -29.73
CA GLU A 52 3.46 -14.76 -28.79
C GLU A 52 4.20 -14.14 -27.59
N MET A 53 5.22 -14.80 -27.05
CA MET A 53 6.10 -14.23 -26.02
C MET A 53 6.79 -12.96 -26.49
N ARG A 54 7.30 -12.94 -27.73
CA ARG A 54 7.93 -11.75 -28.32
C ARG A 54 6.92 -10.61 -28.47
N LYS A 55 5.71 -10.88 -28.96
CA LYS A 55 4.63 -9.88 -29.07
C LYS A 55 4.20 -9.34 -27.70
N ALA A 56 4.24 -10.19 -26.67
CA ALA A 56 3.98 -9.84 -25.28
C ALA A 56 5.16 -9.16 -24.57
N GLY A 57 6.31 -9.01 -25.22
CA GLY A 57 7.51 -8.40 -24.62
C GLY A 57 8.27 -9.29 -23.62
N LEU A 58 7.89 -10.56 -23.49
CA LEU A 58 8.48 -11.55 -22.57
C LEU A 58 9.80 -12.15 -23.08
N LEU A 59 10.23 -11.80 -24.28
CA LEU A 59 11.38 -12.41 -24.94
C LEU A 59 11.97 -11.47 -26.01
N VAL A 60 13.28 -11.50 -26.17
CA VAL A 60 14.01 -10.90 -27.30
C VAL A 60 14.70 -11.94 -28.15
N VAL A 61 14.90 -11.57 -29.42
CA VAL A 61 15.57 -12.39 -30.42
C VAL A 61 16.76 -11.62 -30.95
N GLU A 62 17.93 -12.24 -30.88
CA GLU A 62 19.18 -11.75 -31.45
C GLU A 62 19.61 -12.68 -32.59
N ALA A 63 20.31 -12.14 -33.59
CA ALA A 63 20.97 -12.97 -34.58
C ALA A 63 22.27 -13.51 -34.00
N ASP A 64 22.59 -14.78 -34.28
CA ASP A 64 23.89 -15.35 -33.93
C ASP A 64 25.02 -14.59 -34.69
N LEU A 65 26.12 -14.33 -33.98
CA LEU A 65 27.25 -13.53 -34.49
C LEU A 65 28.04 -14.23 -35.61
N PHE A 66 27.89 -15.55 -35.75
CA PHE A 66 28.64 -16.39 -36.68
C PHE A 66 27.75 -17.09 -37.71
N ASP A 67 26.44 -17.15 -37.50
CA ASP A 67 25.45 -17.67 -38.45
C ASP A 67 24.14 -16.86 -38.45
N SER A 68 23.98 -15.97 -39.44
CA SER A 68 22.79 -15.11 -39.57
C SER A 68 21.46 -15.85 -39.74
N ARG A 69 21.49 -17.16 -40.00
CA ARG A 69 20.28 -18.01 -40.06
C ARG A 69 19.86 -18.55 -38.70
N LYS A 70 20.70 -18.47 -37.67
CA LYS A 70 20.41 -18.90 -36.31
C LYS A 70 19.89 -17.74 -35.45
N LYS A 71 18.80 -18.01 -34.75
CA LYS A 71 18.17 -17.08 -33.81
C LYS A 71 18.53 -17.51 -32.40
N ILE A 72 19.09 -16.58 -31.64
CA ILE A 72 19.31 -16.73 -30.21
C ILE A 72 18.18 -15.99 -29.48
N TYR A 73 17.58 -16.69 -28.53
CA TYR A 73 16.49 -16.19 -27.72
C TYR A 73 17.00 -15.86 -26.33
N MET A 74 16.43 -14.82 -25.73
CA MET A 74 16.67 -14.49 -24.33
C MET A 74 15.34 -14.05 -23.72
N LEU A 75 14.90 -14.74 -22.67
CA LEU A 75 13.68 -14.35 -21.98
C LEU A 75 13.92 -13.01 -21.31
N ARG A 76 12.89 -12.18 -21.33
CA ARG A 76 12.80 -11.02 -20.47
C ARG A 76 11.89 -11.39 -19.32
N PRO A 77 12.19 -10.93 -18.11
CA PRO A 77 11.19 -10.94 -17.07
C PRO A 77 9.92 -10.22 -17.59
N PRO A 78 8.69 -10.64 -17.21
CA PRO A 78 7.51 -9.83 -17.45
C PRO A 78 7.78 -8.40 -16.98
N GLN A 79 7.15 -7.38 -17.59
CA GLN A 79 7.36 -5.99 -17.17
C GLN A 79 7.27 -5.82 -15.65
N SER A 80 6.40 -6.60 -14.99
CA SER A 80 6.33 -6.71 -13.52
C SER A 80 7.63 -7.13 -12.84
N LEU A 81 8.45 -8.03 -13.39
CA LEU A 81 9.74 -8.44 -12.83
C LEU A 81 10.90 -7.48 -13.18
N ARG A 82 10.79 -6.66 -14.24
CA ARG A 82 11.75 -5.56 -14.48
C ARG A 82 11.56 -4.44 -13.48
N ASP A 83 10.31 -4.16 -13.11
CA ASP A 83 9.98 -3.19 -12.05
C ASP A 83 10.35 -3.72 -10.65
N LEU A 84 10.56 -5.04 -10.47
CA LEU A 84 11.16 -5.65 -9.26
C LEU A 84 12.69 -5.49 -9.20
N LEU A 85 13.35 -5.22 -10.33
CA LEU A 85 14.81 -5.18 -10.44
C LEU A 85 15.35 -3.75 -10.62
N SER A 86 14.50 -2.74 -10.82
CA SER A 86 14.89 -1.34 -10.68
C SER A 86 14.91 -0.97 -9.19
N LYS A 87 16.06 -1.19 -8.54
CA LYS A 87 16.42 -0.63 -7.24
C LYS A 87 16.57 0.90 -7.32
N GLU A 88 15.51 1.62 -7.65
CA GLU A 88 15.46 3.05 -7.36
C GLU A 88 14.48 3.23 -6.22
N ASP A 89 15.03 3.31 -5.00
CA ASP A 89 14.28 3.63 -3.80
C ASP A 89 13.52 4.94 -4.07
N LEU A 90 12.19 4.90 -3.98
CA LEU A 90 11.38 6.11 -4.22
C LEU A 90 11.75 7.17 -3.20
N THR A 91 12.15 8.34 -3.69
CA THR A 91 12.49 9.45 -2.82
C THR A 91 11.23 10.16 -2.33
N ARG A 92 11.38 10.94 -1.26
CA ARG A 92 10.32 11.85 -0.78
C ARG A 92 9.82 12.77 -1.90
N ALA A 93 10.74 13.26 -2.75
CA ALA A 93 10.40 14.14 -3.86
C ALA A 93 9.57 13.42 -4.94
N ASP A 94 9.85 12.14 -5.20
CA ASP A 94 9.09 11.34 -6.17
C ASP A 94 7.65 11.13 -5.72
N LEU A 95 7.45 10.78 -4.44
CA LEU A 95 6.10 10.62 -3.89
C LEU A 95 5.36 11.96 -3.77
N GLU A 96 6.03 13.04 -3.39
CA GLU A 96 5.42 14.37 -3.39
C GLU A 96 4.98 14.78 -4.80
N ALA A 97 5.79 14.53 -5.82
CA ALA A 97 5.44 14.78 -7.21
C ALA A 97 4.26 13.91 -7.67
N LEU A 98 4.21 12.64 -7.24
CA LEU A 98 3.06 11.76 -7.47
C LEU A 98 1.78 12.32 -6.83
N MET A 99 1.85 12.76 -5.57
CA MET A 99 0.70 13.31 -4.84
C MET A 99 0.23 14.62 -5.46
N LYS A 100 1.16 15.46 -5.93
CA LYS A 100 0.82 16.69 -6.65
C LYS A 100 0.10 16.40 -7.96
N ARG A 101 0.55 15.42 -8.75
CA ARG A 101 -0.17 14.99 -9.96
C ARG A 101 -1.57 14.47 -9.63
N ALA A 102 -1.72 13.68 -8.55
CA ALA A 102 -3.02 13.20 -8.10
C ALA A 102 -3.94 14.35 -7.68
N ALA A 103 -3.39 15.33 -6.93
CA ALA A 103 -4.10 16.52 -6.51
C ALA A 103 -4.55 17.38 -7.71
N ASP A 104 -3.72 17.50 -8.74
CA ASP A 104 -4.07 18.21 -9.98
C ASP A 104 -5.18 17.53 -10.78
N LEU A 105 -5.29 16.19 -10.72
CA LEU A 105 -6.39 15.45 -11.37
C LEU A 105 -7.74 15.75 -10.72
N ILE A 106 -7.77 15.89 -9.39
CA ILE A 106 -9.01 16.12 -8.65
C ILE A 106 -9.35 17.60 -8.57
N ARG A 107 -8.36 18.46 -8.28
CA ARG A 107 -8.24 19.93 -8.08
C ARG A 107 -9.40 20.75 -7.47
N THR A 108 -10.64 20.24 -7.44
CA THR A 108 -11.87 20.71 -6.78
C THR A 108 -13.11 19.87 -7.14
N ARG A 109 -12.99 18.93 -8.10
CA ARG A 109 -14.11 18.16 -8.67
C ARG A 109 -14.62 17.07 -7.75
N VAL A 110 -13.72 16.47 -6.96
CA VAL A 110 -13.98 15.35 -6.08
C VAL A 110 -13.21 15.51 -4.78
N ASP A 111 -13.64 14.80 -3.74
CA ASP A 111 -13.02 14.84 -2.42
C ASP A 111 -11.61 14.22 -2.45
N TYR A 112 -10.67 14.80 -1.71
CA TYR A 112 -9.29 14.32 -1.63
C TYR A 112 -9.15 13.01 -0.84
N GLU A 113 -10.19 12.61 -0.10
CA GLU A 113 -10.21 11.33 0.64
C GLU A 113 -9.89 10.14 -0.27
N PHE A 114 -10.31 10.20 -1.55
CA PHE A 114 -10.06 9.13 -2.51
C PHE A 114 -8.57 8.99 -2.85
N ILE A 115 -7.78 10.08 -2.78
CA ILE A 115 -6.31 10.00 -2.92
C ILE A 115 -5.72 9.24 -1.74
N LEU A 116 -6.14 9.58 -0.52
CA LEU A 116 -5.65 8.94 0.71
C LEU A 116 -5.99 7.45 0.76
N ILE A 117 -7.21 7.09 0.36
CA ILE A 117 -7.69 5.71 0.37
C ILE A 117 -7.05 4.88 -0.73
N LEU A 118 -6.86 5.43 -1.94
CA LEU A 118 -6.12 4.75 -2.99
C LEU A 118 -4.64 4.55 -2.61
N LEU A 119 -4.01 5.56 -2.01
CA LEU A 119 -2.65 5.46 -1.49
C LEU A 119 -2.54 4.35 -0.43
N PHE A 120 -3.47 4.35 0.53
CA PHE A 120 -3.54 3.35 1.60
C PHE A 120 -3.75 1.94 1.03
N LEU A 121 -4.74 1.73 0.17
CA LEU A 121 -5.04 0.41 -0.40
C LEU A 121 -3.89 -0.10 -1.27
N LYS A 122 -3.26 0.79 -2.06
CA LYS A 122 -2.08 0.43 -2.85
C LYS A 122 -0.95 -0.02 -1.95
N HIS A 123 -0.65 0.71 -0.88
CA HIS A 123 0.39 0.32 0.07
C HIS A 123 0.09 -1.02 0.74
N VAL A 124 -1.14 -1.21 1.26
CA VAL A 124 -1.56 -2.46 1.92
C VAL A 124 -1.42 -3.65 0.96
N SER A 125 -1.90 -3.51 -0.28
CA SER A 125 -1.77 -4.56 -1.29
C SER A 125 -0.32 -4.86 -1.65
N ASP A 126 0.49 -3.83 -1.84
CA ASP A 126 1.89 -3.97 -2.24
C ASP A 126 2.71 -4.63 -1.12
N LYS A 127 2.46 -4.22 0.13
CA LYS A 127 3.11 -4.80 1.32
C LYS A 127 2.72 -6.27 1.52
N TRP A 128 1.43 -6.60 1.39
CA TRP A 128 0.98 -7.99 1.48
C TRP A 128 1.68 -8.90 0.46
N LEU A 129 1.90 -8.42 -0.77
CA LEU A 129 2.63 -9.17 -1.79
C LEU A 129 4.09 -9.43 -1.40
N VAL A 130 4.76 -8.49 -0.73
CA VAL A 130 6.12 -8.69 -0.22
C VAL A 130 6.15 -9.74 0.86
N GLU A 131 5.28 -9.60 1.86
CA GLU A 131 5.15 -10.54 2.98
C GLU A 131 4.86 -11.96 2.47
N TYR A 132 3.91 -12.08 1.53
CA TYR A 132 3.58 -13.34 0.86
C TYR A 132 4.81 -13.93 0.15
N ASN A 133 5.50 -13.13 -0.67
CA ASN A 133 6.65 -13.63 -1.41
C ASN A 133 7.78 -14.07 -0.48
N GLN A 134 8.02 -13.34 0.61
CA GLN A 134 9.01 -13.70 1.62
C GLN A 134 8.64 -15.03 2.29
N ALA A 135 7.42 -15.13 2.84
CA ALA A 135 6.95 -16.35 3.50
C ALA A 135 6.94 -17.55 2.55
N TYR A 136 6.59 -17.35 1.27
CA TYR A 136 6.61 -18.38 0.25
C TYR A 136 8.02 -18.90 -0.04
N GLN A 137 9.02 -18.01 -0.16
CA GLN A 137 10.40 -18.42 -0.38
C GLN A 137 11.00 -19.12 0.85
N GLU A 138 10.66 -18.67 2.05
CA GLU A 138 11.06 -19.32 3.31
C GLU A 138 10.45 -20.74 3.41
N ALA A 139 9.16 -20.89 3.14
CA ALA A 139 8.49 -22.19 3.12
C ALA A 139 9.09 -23.17 2.10
N LEU A 140 9.45 -22.69 0.90
CA LEU A 140 10.16 -23.51 -0.09
C LEU A 140 11.57 -23.91 0.39
N ALA A 141 12.27 -23.01 1.07
CA ALA A 141 13.59 -23.29 1.64
C ALA A 141 13.51 -24.35 2.77
N ASP A 142 12.39 -24.38 3.49
CA ASP A 142 12.06 -25.38 4.51
C ASP A 142 11.61 -26.73 3.91
N GLY A 143 11.52 -26.83 2.58
CA GLY A 143 11.26 -28.07 1.85
C GLY A 143 9.80 -28.37 1.58
N LEU A 144 8.89 -27.40 1.77
CA LEU A 144 7.48 -27.56 1.39
C LEU A 144 7.34 -27.63 -0.13
N SER A 145 6.32 -28.36 -0.60
CA SER A 145 5.93 -28.31 -2.01
C SER A 145 5.40 -26.92 -2.39
N PRO A 146 5.42 -26.53 -3.68
CA PRO A 146 4.88 -25.25 -4.13
C PRO A 146 3.43 -24.98 -3.69
N GLU A 147 2.59 -26.02 -3.64
CA GLU A 147 1.20 -25.92 -3.20
C GLU A 147 1.07 -25.72 -1.68
N GLU A 148 1.90 -26.41 -0.89
CA GLU A 148 1.95 -26.24 0.56
C GLU A 148 2.52 -24.87 0.94
N ALA A 149 3.56 -24.42 0.23
CA ALA A 149 4.17 -23.11 0.42
C ALA A 149 3.19 -21.96 0.10
N ASP A 150 2.35 -22.07 -0.94
CA ASP A 150 1.30 -21.05 -1.23
C ASP A 150 0.29 -20.97 -0.08
N LYS A 151 -0.14 -22.12 0.44
CA LYS A 151 -1.07 -22.18 1.56
C LYS A 151 -0.46 -21.59 2.85
N GLU A 152 0.79 -21.92 3.14
CA GLU A 152 1.51 -21.41 4.31
C GLU A 152 1.73 -19.91 4.20
N ALA A 153 2.20 -19.43 3.05
CA ALA A 153 2.50 -18.03 2.80
C ALA A 153 1.27 -17.11 2.83
N ARG A 154 0.05 -17.65 2.69
CA ARG A 154 -1.22 -16.92 2.83
C ARG A 154 -1.75 -16.89 4.26
N SER A 155 -1.08 -17.59 5.18
CA SER A 155 -1.46 -17.59 6.59
C SER A 155 -1.39 -16.17 7.15
N ALA A 156 -2.43 -15.78 7.89
CA ALA A 156 -2.53 -14.45 8.50
C ALA A 156 -1.37 -14.12 9.46
N VAL A 157 -0.61 -15.13 9.91
CA VAL A 157 0.55 -14.96 10.81
C VAL A 157 1.69 -14.18 10.15
N TYR A 158 1.83 -14.27 8.82
CA TYR A 158 2.89 -13.58 8.07
C TYR A 158 2.50 -12.18 7.62
N HIS A 159 1.25 -11.78 7.82
CA HIS A 159 0.70 -10.58 7.22
C HIS A 159 0.25 -9.56 8.25
N ASP A 160 0.49 -8.29 7.94
CA ASP A 160 -0.03 -7.20 8.75
C ASP A 160 -1.54 -7.01 8.60
N PHE A 161 -2.08 -7.39 7.44
CA PHE A 161 -3.51 -7.30 7.12
C PHE A 161 -4.00 -8.61 6.51
N VAL A 162 -5.20 -9.04 6.87
CA VAL A 162 -5.85 -10.20 6.27
C VAL A 162 -6.50 -9.79 4.96
N LEU A 163 -5.85 -10.14 3.84
CA LEU A 163 -6.35 -9.86 2.49
C LEU A 163 -6.87 -11.12 1.81
N THR A 164 -7.80 -10.90 0.88
CA THR A 164 -8.17 -11.91 -0.13
C THR A 164 -7.63 -11.46 -1.48
N ASP A 165 -7.51 -12.39 -2.43
CA ASP A 165 -6.99 -12.07 -3.77
C ASP A 165 -7.77 -10.94 -4.46
N GLU A 166 -9.09 -10.82 -4.22
CA GLU A 166 -9.89 -9.74 -4.81
C GLU A 166 -9.58 -8.35 -4.24
N CYS A 167 -8.93 -8.26 -3.08
CA CYS A 167 -8.45 -7.01 -2.48
C CYS A 167 -7.09 -6.57 -3.03
N LEU A 168 -6.39 -7.43 -3.78
CA LEU A 168 -5.10 -7.06 -4.37
C LEU A 168 -5.29 -6.01 -5.46
N TRP A 169 -4.45 -4.98 -5.45
CA TRP A 169 -4.52 -3.82 -6.32
C TRP A 169 -4.68 -4.20 -7.79
N ASP A 170 -3.84 -5.12 -8.27
CA ASP A 170 -3.86 -5.59 -9.67
C ASP A 170 -5.14 -6.34 -10.03
N ASN A 171 -5.75 -7.05 -9.07
CA ASN A 171 -7.02 -7.75 -9.26
C ASN A 171 -8.20 -6.77 -9.28
N ILE A 172 -8.19 -5.73 -8.45
CA ILE A 172 -9.21 -4.67 -8.44
C ILE A 172 -9.26 -3.96 -9.79
N ARG A 173 -8.08 -3.59 -10.34
CA ARG A 173 -7.97 -2.85 -11.61
C ARG A 173 -8.10 -3.70 -12.88
N ARG A 174 -8.23 -5.02 -12.74
CA ARG A 174 -8.25 -5.96 -13.88
C ARG A 174 -9.40 -5.71 -14.86
N ASP A 175 -10.54 -5.25 -14.35
CA ASP A 175 -11.69 -4.83 -15.17
C ASP A 175 -11.92 -3.31 -15.06
N PRO A 176 -11.40 -2.52 -16.02
CA PRO A 176 -11.54 -1.06 -16.01
C PRO A 176 -12.98 -0.55 -16.13
N ASN A 177 -13.94 -1.41 -16.50
CA ASN A 177 -15.36 -1.04 -16.59
C ASN A 177 -16.07 -1.16 -15.25
N ARG A 178 -15.56 -1.98 -14.34
CA ARG A 178 -16.14 -2.23 -13.00
C ARG A 178 -15.27 -1.69 -11.88
N LEU A 179 -14.41 -0.72 -12.19
CA LEU A 179 -13.37 -0.22 -11.29
C LEU A 179 -13.95 0.26 -9.96
N ALA A 180 -14.97 1.14 -10.02
CA ALA A 180 -15.64 1.68 -8.84
C ALA A 180 -16.28 0.61 -7.94
N GLU A 181 -16.92 -0.38 -8.57
CA GLU A 181 -17.57 -1.50 -7.88
C GLU A 181 -16.53 -2.42 -7.24
N ASN A 182 -15.42 -2.68 -7.93
CA ASN A 182 -14.31 -3.48 -7.42
C ASN A 182 -13.63 -2.82 -6.23
N PHE A 183 -13.35 -1.50 -6.29
CA PHE A 183 -12.78 -0.77 -5.15
C PHE A 183 -13.74 -0.78 -3.95
N SER A 184 -15.02 -0.47 -4.16
CA SER A 184 -16.01 -0.48 -3.06
C SER A 184 -16.12 -1.86 -2.40
N ARG A 185 -16.15 -2.93 -3.21
CA ARG A 185 -16.14 -4.31 -2.70
C ARG A 185 -14.86 -4.65 -1.96
N ALA A 186 -13.70 -4.30 -2.51
CA ALA A 186 -12.41 -4.59 -1.89
C ALA A 186 -12.25 -3.91 -0.53
N LEU A 187 -12.67 -2.64 -0.40
CA LEU A 187 -12.63 -1.91 0.88
C LEU A 187 -13.57 -2.51 1.91
N LYS A 188 -14.77 -2.93 1.49
CA LYS A 188 -15.72 -3.63 2.37
C LYS A 188 -15.14 -4.95 2.88
N VAL A 189 -14.60 -5.80 1.99
CA VAL A 189 -13.99 -7.07 2.38
C VAL A 189 -12.76 -6.84 3.28
N LEU A 190 -11.94 -5.83 2.97
CA LEU A 190 -10.80 -5.44 3.80
C LEU A 190 -11.27 -5.07 5.22
N ALA A 191 -12.29 -4.23 5.36
CA ALA A 191 -12.84 -3.85 6.66
C ALA A 191 -13.50 -5.01 7.41
N GLU A 192 -14.18 -5.94 6.73
CA GLU A 192 -14.80 -7.12 7.34
C GLU A 192 -13.76 -8.10 7.89
N ARG A 193 -12.60 -8.22 7.23
CA ARG A 193 -11.52 -9.12 7.62
C ARG A 193 -10.58 -8.52 8.66
N ASN A 194 -10.58 -7.20 8.80
CA ASN A 194 -9.69 -6.43 9.66
C ASN A 194 -10.57 -5.49 10.50
N PRO A 195 -11.12 -5.96 11.65
CA PRO A 195 -12.08 -5.21 12.47
C PRO A 195 -11.63 -3.79 12.83
N GLU A 196 -10.33 -3.59 12.95
CA GLU A 196 -9.68 -2.32 13.22
C GLU A 196 -9.76 -1.32 12.05
N LEU A 197 -10.07 -1.76 10.83
CA LEU A 197 -10.36 -0.91 9.67
C LEU A 197 -11.86 -0.68 9.45
N GLN A 198 -12.72 -1.26 10.29
CA GLN A 198 -14.16 -1.03 10.22
C GLN A 198 -14.51 0.41 10.57
N GLY A 199 -15.36 1.03 9.75
CA GLY A 199 -15.67 2.46 9.84
C GLY A 199 -14.47 3.36 9.53
N VAL A 200 -13.44 2.84 8.86
CA VAL A 200 -12.26 3.61 8.40
C VAL A 200 -12.29 3.66 6.88
N VAL A 201 -12.09 2.52 6.22
CA VAL A 201 -11.93 2.44 4.76
C VAL A 201 -13.25 2.17 4.02
N ASP A 202 -14.17 1.45 4.65
CA ASP A 202 -15.50 1.09 4.15
C ASP A 202 -16.49 2.28 4.13
N ARG A 203 -16.06 3.45 4.60
CA ARG A 203 -16.80 4.71 4.49
C ARG A 203 -16.76 5.29 3.08
N ALA A 204 -15.73 4.97 2.29
CA ALA A 204 -15.59 5.50 0.95
C ALA A 204 -16.49 4.78 -0.05
N ASP A 205 -17.23 5.58 -0.81
CA ASP A 205 -18.14 5.10 -1.83
C ASP A 205 -17.60 5.45 -3.21
N PHE A 206 -16.88 4.51 -3.82
CA PHE A 206 -16.34 4.68 -5.17
C PHE A 206 -17.43 4.62 -6.24
N ILE A 207 -18.58 4.00 -5.96
CA ILE A 207 -19.72 3.98 -6.88
C ILE A 207 -20.28 5.39 -6.98
N ARG A 208 -20.54 6.03 -5.84
CA ARG A 208 -20.97 7.43 -5.78
C ARG A 208 -19.94 8.36 -6.40
N PHE A 209 -18.65 8.14 -6.11
CA PHE A 209 -17.56 8.89 -6.75
C PHE A 209 -17.68 8.84 -8.27
N ALA A 210 -17.86 7.65 -8.85
CA ALA A 210 -17.84 7.41 -10.28
C ALA A 210 -19.21 7.55 -10.98
N GLU A 211 -20.20 8.19 -10.35
CA GLU A 211 -21.54 8.40 -10.92
C GLU A 211 -21.50 9.17 -12.24
N SER A 212 -20.59 10.15 -12.35
CA SER A 212 -20.38 10.91 -13.58
C SER A 212 -19.31 10.27 -14.45
N ARG A 213 -19.47 10.37 -15.78
CA ARG A 213 -18.46 9.89 -16.73
C ARG A 213 -17.11 10.58 -16.54
N GLU A 214 -17.13 11.85 -16.13
CA GLU A 214 -15.92 12.62 -15.83
C GLU A 214 -15.20 12.06 -14.59
N ASN A 215 -15.93 11.75 -13.52
CA ASN A 215 -15.33 11.21 -12.30
C ASN A 215 -14.84 9.77 -12.51
N LEU A 216 -15.54 8.95 -13.30
CA LEU A 216 -15.04 7.62 -13.67
C LEU A 216 -13.69 7.72 -14.40
N GLU A 217 -13.53 8.71 -15.27
CA GLU A 217 -12.26 8.97 -15.96
C GLU A 217 -11.18 9.46 -14.99
N ILE A 218 -11.53 10.33 -14.03
CA ILE A 218 -10.61 10.71 -12.94
C ILE A 218 -10.19 9.49 -12.13
N LEU A 219 -11.11 8.57 -11.77
CA LEU A 219 -10.78 7.35 -11.05
C LEU A 219 -9.77 6.52 -11.83
N ARG A 220 -9.99 6.33 -13.14
CA ARG A 220 -9.07 5.61 -14.01
C ARG A 220 -7.69 6.25 -14.01
N GLN A 221 -7.62 7.58 -14.18
CA GLN A 221 -6.35 8.31 -14.20
C GLN A 221 -5.62 8.23 -12.87
N LEU A 222 -6.33 8.34 -11.73
CA LEU A 222 -5.74 8.14 -10.40
C LEU A 222 -5.20 6.72 -10.25
N VAL A 223 -5.98 5.71 -10.64
CA VAL A 223 -5.57 4.31 -10.51
C VAL A 223 -4.37 4.00 -11.40
N GLU A 224 -4.31 4.52 -12.63
CA GLU A 224 -3.10 4.43 -13.45
C GLU A 224 -1.91 5.15 -12.82
N LEU A 225 -2.11 6.37 -12.31
CA LEU A 225 -1.07 7.16 -11.67
C LEU A 225 -0.45 6.42 -10.47
N PHE A 226 -1.27 5.89 -9.56
CA PHE A 226 -0.80 5.09 -8.42
C PHE A 226 -0.18 3.74 -8.82
N SER A 227 -0.43 3.27 -10.05
CA SER A 227 0.17 2.04 -10.58
C SER A 227 1.50 2.27 -11.29
N GLU A 228 1.89 3.53 -11.52
CA GLU A 228 3.20 3.86 -12.09
C GLU A 228 4.35 3.44 -11.15
N LYS A 229 4.08 3.38 -9.84
CA LYS A 229 5.07 3.16 -8.79
C LYS A 229 4.65 2.02 -7.86
N ARG A 230 5.63 1.27 -7.38
CA ARG A 230 5.48 0.28 -6.30
C ARG A 230 5.60 0.99 -4.95
N LEU A 231 4.67 0.75 -4.03
CA LEU A 231 4.64 1.43 -2.72
C LEU A 231 5.04 0.52 -1.54
N TYR A 232 5.67 -0.64 -1.81
CA TYR A 232 6.20 -1.52 -0.75
C TYR A 232 7.69 -1.31 -0.44
N ASP A 233 8.51 -0.97 -1.43
CA ASP A 233 9.95 -0.69 -1.26
C ASP A 233 10.20 0.74 -0.72
N VAL A 234 9.16 1.38 -0.20
CA VAL A 234 9.21 2.72 0.34
C VAL A 234 9.18 2.65 1.85
N SER A 235 10.11 3.35 2.50
CA SER A 235 10.06 3.46 3.96
C SER A 235 8.68 3.98 4.40
N PRO A 236 8.10 3.43 5.48
CA PRO A 236 6.87 3.93 6.10
C PRO A 236 6.87 5.45 6.29
N ASP A 237 8.07 5.99 6.54
CA ASP A 237 8.34 7.42 6.65
C ASP A 237 8.00 8.19 5.39
N ILE A 238 8.62 7.84 4.26
CA ILE A 238 8.42 8.52 2.98
C ILE A 238 6.96 8.42 2.53
N LEU A 239 6.33 7.26 2.76
CA LEU A 239 4.91 7.08 2.43
C LEU A 239 3.99 7.93 3.31
N GLY A 240 4.22 7.95 4.62
CA GLY A 240 3.45 8.80 5.54
C GLY A 240 3.69 10.29 5.31
N ASP A 241 4.88 10.69 4.84
CA ASP A 241 5.13 12.05 4.37
C ASP A 241 4.24 12.43 3.19
N ALA A 242 4.06 11.52 2.23
CA ALA A 242 3.18 11.72 1.10
C ALA A 242 1.71 11.82 1.54
N TYR A 243 1.31 10.97 2.48
CA TYR A 243 -0.03 10.98 3.09
C TYR A 243 -0.32 12.32 3.79
N GLU A 244 0.60 12.78 4.65
CA GLU A 244 0.49 14.08 5.31
C GLU A 244 0.56 15.25 4.34
N TRP A 245 1.33 15.14 3.25
CA TRP A 245 1.37 16.17 2.22
C TRP A 245 -0.03 16.40 1.62
N VAL A 246 -0.77 15.33 1.32
CA VAL A 246 -2.14 15.42 0.79
C VAL A 246 -3.07 16.09 1.80
N LEU A 247 -3.01 15.67 3.07
CA LEU A 247 -3.79 16.29 4.15
C LEU A 247 -3.50 17.79 4.25
N ARG A 248 -2.23 18.18 4.27
CA ARG A 248 -1.80 19.58 4.35
C ARG A 248 -2.20 20.39 3.11
N TYR A 249 -2.13 19.79 1.92
CA TYR A 249 -2.46 20.45 0.66
C TYR A 249 -3.95 20.80 0.59
N PHE A 250 -4.83 19.89 1.04
CA PHE A 250 -6.28 20.08 0.99
C PHE A 250 -6.91 20.64 2.28
N ALA A 251 -6.15 20.75 3.38
CA ALA A 251 -6.63 21.38 4.60
C ALA A 251 -7.07 22.83 4.34
N PRO A 252 -8.30 23.22 4.74
CA PRO A 252 -8.74 24.62 4.77
C PRO A 252 -7.76 25.49 5.56
N GLU A 253 -7.60 26.76 5.22
CA GLU A 253 -6.68 27.67 5.95
C GLU A 253 -6.97 27.72 7.45
N LYS A 254 -8.25 27.77 7.84
CA LYS A 254 -8.66 27.68 9.26
C LYS A 254 -8.36 26.33 9.91
N ALA A 255 -8.42 25.24 9.15
CA ALA A 255 -8.11 23.91 9.66
C ALA A 255 -6.59 23.64 9.77
N LYS A 256 -5.76 24.48 9.10
CA LYS A 256 -4.31 24.53 9.30
C LYS A 256 -3.93 25.20 10.63
N GLU A 257 -4.90 25.79 11.35
CA GLU A 257 -4.69 26.37 12.69
C GLU A 257 -4.66 25.31 13.81
N GLY A 258 -4.79 24.02 13.49
CA GLY A 258 -4.42 22.93 14.40
C GLY A 258 -5.29 21.67 14.33
N GLU A 259 -6.55 21.81 13.93
CA GLU A 259 -7.57 20.74 13.99
C GLU A 259 -7.28 19.55 13.07
N ILE A 260 -6.73 19.76 11.87
CA ILE A 260 -6.48 18.66 10.91
C ILE A 260 -4.99 18.27 10.85
N TYR A 261 -4.11 19.27 10.93
CA TYR A 261 -2.68 19.08 10.73
C TYR A 261 -1.88 20.05 11.61
N THR A 262 -0.90 19.49 12.33
CA THR A 262 0.13 20.25 13.03
C THR A 262 1.45 20.08 12.28
N PRO A 263 2.20 21.16 11.94
CA PRO A 263 3.49 21.04 11.28
C PRO A 263 4.46 20.13 12.03
N ARG A 264 5.15 19.25 11.29
CA ARG A 264 6.05 18.25 11.89
C ARG A 264 7.18 18.86 12.71
N GLU A 265 7.68 20.02 12.32
CA GLU A 265 8.72 20.73 13.04
C GLU A 265 8.26 21.11 14.46
N VAL A 266 7.00 21.51 14.60
CA VAL A 266 6.38 21.81 15.89
C VAL A 266 6.16 20.53 16.70
N ILE A 267 5.64 19.47 16.07
CA ILE A 267 5.45 18.19 16.75
C ILE A 267 6.79 17.64 17.25
N ARG A 268 7.83 17.64 16.40
CA ARG A 268 9.17 17.18 16.78
C ARG A 268 9.73 17.96 17.95
N LEU A 269 9.57 19.29 17.96
CA LEU A 269 9.99 20.11 19.09
C LEU A 269 9.30 19.68 20.38
N LEU A 270 7.97 19.51 20.37
CA LEU A 270 7.21 19.08 21.56
C LEU A 270 7.66 17.69 22.04
N VAL A 271 7.81 16.73 21.11
CA VAL A 271 8.24 15.36 21.43
C VAL A 271 9.67 15.33 21.96
N GLU A 272 10.58 16.12 21.38
CA GLU A 272 11.97 16.23 21.85
C GLU A 272 12.08 16.87 23.25
N MET A 273 11.14 17.76 23.61
CA MET A 273 11.10 18.33 24.97
C MET A 273 10.56 17.35 26.01
N LEU A 274 9.60 16.50 25.64
CA LEU A 274 9.00 15.52 26.54
C LEU A 274 9.79 14.21 26.64
N GLU A 275 10.54 13.87 25.58
CA GLU A 275 11.39 12.69 25.47
C GLU A 275 10.72 11.36 25.88
N PRO A 276 9.62 10.93 25.21
CA PRO A 276 8.90 9.71 25.57
C PRO A 276 9.81 8.49 25.68
N LYS A 277 9.49 7.60 26.61
CA LYS A 277 10.24 6.38 26.93
C LYS A 277 9.43 5.12 26.63
N PRO A 278 10.10 4.00 26.29
CA PRO A 278 9.44 2.71 26.15
C PRO A 278 8.59 2.36 27.39
N GLY A 279 7.35 1.90 27.18
CA GLY A 279 6.43 1.54 28.25
C GLY A 279 5.53 2.67 28.76
N GLU A 280 5.77 3.91 28.35
CA GLU A 280 4.91 5.05 28.71
C GLU A 280 3.62 5.10 27.88
N LYS A 281 2.60 5.72 28.46
CA LYS A 281 1.33 6.02 27.82
C LYS A 281 1.34 7.45 27.30
N VAL A 282 1.31 7.59 25.98
CA VAL A 282 1.25 8.87 25.28
C VAL A 282 -0.18 9.10 24.80
N TYR A 283 -0.76 10.24 25.17
CA TYR A 283 -2.14 10.59 24.83
C TYR A 283 -2.24 11.90 24.04
N ASP A 284 -3.04 11.88 22.98
CA ASP A 284 -3.46 13.07 22.25
C ASP A 284 -5.00 13.21 22.26
N PRO A 285 -5.57 14.13 23.07
CA PRO A 285 -7.02 14.29 23.23
C PRO A 285 -7.73 14.87 22.00
N CYS A 286 -7.00 15.33 21.00
CA CYS A 286 -7.54 15.96 19.80
C CYS A 286 -6.67 15.58 18.60
N CYS A 287 -6.54 14.26 18.40
CA CYS A 287 -5.40 13.71 17.68
C CYS A 287 -5.34 14.05 16.19
N GLY A 288 -6.42 14.58 15.60
CA GLY A 288 -6.43 14.99 14.21
C GLY A 288 -5.98 13.85 13.30
N SER A 289 -4.93 14.06 12.51
CA SER A 289 -4.32 13.05 11.64
C SER A 289 -3.31 12.10 12.31
N GLY A 290 -3.15 12.17 13.64
CA GLY A 290 -2.29 11.28 14.43
C GLY A 290 -0.82 11.68 14.49
N GLY A 291 -0.44 12.86 13.98
CA GLY A 291 0.95 13.28 13.84
C GLY A 291 1.74 13.25 15.15
N MET A 292 1.15 13.69 16.27
CA MET A 292 1.83 13.68 17.58
C MET A 292 2.16 12.27 18.06
N LEU A 293 1.23 11.33 17.88
CA LEU A 293 1.41 9.92 18.25
C LEU A 293 2.47 9.26 17.36
N ILE A 294 2.44 9.50 16.05
CA ILE A 294 3.40 8.97 15.08
C ILE A 294 4.82 9.45 15.41
N ILE A 295 5.00 10.75 15.63
CA ILE A 295 6.34 11.30 15.91
C ILE A 295 6.83 10.87 17.29
N SER A 296 5.95 10.70 18.27
CA SER A 296 6.31 10.11 19.58
C SER A 296 6.83 8.68 19.44
N TYR A 297 6.14 7.85 18.65
CA TYR A 297 6.58 6.48 18.33
C TYR A 297 7.95 6.49 17.64
N LYS A 298 8.10 7.31 16.59
CA LYS A 298 9.36 7.42 15.84
C LYS A 298 10.52 7.90 16.69
N PHE A 299 10.30 8.86 17.59
CA PHE A 299 11.34 9.32 18.50
C PHE A 299 11.88 8.16 19.35
N VAL A 300 11.01 7.29 19.84
CA VAL A 300 11.44 6.10 20.59
C VAL A 300 12.09 5.06 19.68
N GLU A 301 11.58 4.87 18.46
CA GLU A 301 12.17 3.97 17.46
C GLU A 301 13.59 4.40 17.09
N ASP A 302 13.82 5.68 16.82
CA ASP A 302 15.12 6.24 16.43
C ASP A 302 16.15 6.15 17.57
N ARG A 303 15.71 6.27 18.83
CA ARG A 303 16.62 6.27 20.00
C ARG A 303 16.84 4.90 20.63
N PHE A 304 15.82 4.06 20.66
CA PHE A 304 15.81 2.81 21.42
C PHE A 304 15.56 1.58 20.54
N GLY A 305 15.20 1.77 19.27
CA GLY A 305 14.89 0.71 18.32
C GLY A 305 13.40 0.34 18.29
N ARG A 306 12.99 -0.29 17.19
CA ARG A 306 11.58 -0.62 16.91
C ARG A 306 10.91 -1.50 17.98
N ASN A 307 11.65 -2.45 18.55
CA ASN A 307 11.13 -3.34 19.61
C ASN A 307 10.84 -2.60 20.92
N GLU A 308 11.50 -1.47 21.15
CA GLU A 308 11.23 -0.62 22.32
C GLU A 308 10.11 0.36 22.02
N ALA A 309 10.03 0.87 20.78
CA ALA A 309 8.93 1.71 20.32
C ALA A 309 7.57 1.00 20.40
N SER A 310 7.52 -0.29 20.07
CA SER A 310 6.28 -1.10 20.18
C SER A 310 5.78 -1.29 21.61
N LYS A 311 6.57 -0.92 22.64
CA LYS A 311 6.14 -0.92 24.04
C LYS A 311 5.46 0.38 24.46
N LEU A 312 5.44 1.42 23.61
CA LEU A 312 4.65 2.62 23.87
C LEU A 312 3.16 2.29 23.75
N PHE A 313 2.38 2.82 24.69
CA PHE A 313 0.93 2.77 24.59
C PHE A 313 0.42 4.10 24.05
N LEU A 314 -0.12 4.09 22.83
CA LEU A 314 -0.57 5.29 22.15
C LEU A 314 -2.09 5.40 22.23
N TYR A 315 -2.57 6.55 22.67
CA TYR A 315 -3.99 6.83 22.82
C TYR A 315 -4.35 8.12 22.12
N GLY A 316 -5.51 8.17 21.48
CA GLY A 316 -5.99 9.37 20.82
C GLY A 316 -7.51 9.47 20.85
N GLN A 317 -8.02 10.68 20.81
CA GLN A 317 -9.44 10.93 20.63
C GLN A 317 -9.69 11.99 19.56
N GLU A 318 -10.67 11.76 18.71
CA GLU A 318 -11.04 12.65 17.61
C GLU A 318 -12.57 12.70 17.48
N ALA A 319 -13.13 13.90 17.39
CA ALA A 319 -14.58 14.11 17.32
C ALA A 319 -15.13 13.85 15.91
N ASN A 320 -14.35 14.14 14.87
CA ASN A 320 -14.75 14.00 13.50
C ASN A 320 -14.46 12.56 12.99
N PRO A 321 -15.49 11.79 12.58
CA PRO A 321 -15.30 10.40 12.16
C PRO A 321 -14.44 10.25 10.91
N LYS A 322 -14.41 11.25 10.03
CA LYS A 322 -13.58 11.24 8.81
C LYS A 322 -12.10 11.50 9.15
N ILE A 323 -11.82 12.48 10.00
CA ILE A 323 -10.45 12.77 10.46
C ILE A 323 -9.91 11.60 11.28
N ARG A 324 -10.74 10.98 12.13
CA ARG A 324 -10.37 9.76 12.85
C ARG A 324 -9.98 8.62 11.90
N ALA A 325 -10.72 8.44 10.81
CA ALA A 325 -10.37 7.44 9.80
C ALA A 325 -8.99 7.73 9.19
N TYR A 326 -8.69 9.01 8.92
CA TYR A 326 -7.38 9.42 8.42
C TYR A 326 -6.26 9.16 9.41
N CYS A 327 -6.48 9.44 10.71
CA CYS A 327 -5.55 9.12 11.79
C CYS A 327 -5.18 7.65 11.79
N LYS A 328 -6.18 6.77 11.76
CA LYS A 328 -5.97 5.32 11.76
C LYS A 328 -5.18 4.87 10.53
N MET A 329 -5.58 5.28 9.32
CA MET A 329 -4.83 4.96 8.10
C MET A 329 -3.37 5.46 8.14
N ASN A 330 -3.15 6.65 8.69
CA ASN A 330 -1.80 7.22 8.81
C ASN A 330 -0.93 6.43 9.79
N LEU A 331 -1.46 6.08 10.97
CA LEU A 331 -0.80 5.20 11.94
C LEU A 331 -0.41 3.86 11.30
N TYR A 332 -1.32 3.24 10.55
CA TYR A 332 -1.05 1.99 9.83
C TYR A 332 0.05 2.10 8.77
N ILE A 333 0.07 3.19 8.01
CA ILE A 333 1.15 3.46 7.04
C ILE A 333 2.50 3.54 7.75
N HIS A 334 2.54 4.10 8.96
CA HIS A 334 3.72 4.11 9.82
C HIS A 334 4.01 2.79 10.55
N GLY A 335 3.19 1.75 10.31
CA GLY A 335 3.34 0.44 10.95
C GLY A 335 2.95 0.43 12.43
N ILE A 336 2.15 1.41 12.87
CA ILE A 336 1.63 1.54 14.23
C ILE A 336 0.20 0.99 14.25
N ARG A 337 0.01 -0.19 14.85
CA ARG A 337 -1.28 -0.92 14.82
C ARG A 337 -2.03 -0.88 16.15
N ASP A 338 -1.31 -0.84 17.26
CA ASP A 338 -1.88 -1.00 18.60
C ASP A 338 -2.27 0.34 19.27
N ALA A 339 -2.52 1.36 18.46
CA ALA A 339 -2.96 2.67 18.95
C ALA A 339 -4.47 2.69 19.19
N ASP A 340 -4.87 3.14 20.39
CA ASP A 340 -6.28 3.26 20.78
C ASP A 340 -6.84 4.63 20.39
N ILE A 341 -7.43 4.71 19.19
CA ILE A 341 -8.03 5.94 18.65
C ILE A 341 -9.56 5.90 18.78
N GLN A 342 -10.08 6.72 19.69
CA GLN A 342 -11.50 6.79 20.04
C GLN A 342 -12.25 7.87 19.25
N LEU A 343 -13.53 7.61 18.97
CA LEU A 343 -14.43 8.59 18.34
C LEU A 343 -15.26 9.31 19.42
N GLY A 344 -15.22 10.63 19.41
CA GLY A 344 -16.11 11.46 20.20
C GLY A 344 -15.48 12.78 20.62
N ASP A 345 -16.32 13.69 21.08
CA ASP A 345 -15.90 14.95 21.68
C ASP A 345 -15.19 14.69 23.02
N THR A 346 -13.93 15.11 23.13
CA THR A 346 -13.09 14.84 24.31
C THR A 346 -13.53 15.61 25.54
N LEU A 347 -14.12 16.79 25.37
CA LEU A 347 -14.56 17.64 26.46
C LEU A 347 -15.94 17.20 27.01
N LEU A 348 -16.85 16.79 26.14
CA LEU A 348 -18.21 16.37 26.53
C LEU A 348 -18.34 14.87 26.80
N TYR A 349 -17.51 14.05 26.16
CA TYR A 349 -17.56 12.59 26.22
C TYR A 349 -16.15 11.98 26.22
N PRO A 350 -15.32 12.25 27.25
CA PRO A 350 -13.99 11.69 27.33
C PRO A 350 -14.04 10.16 27.29
N LYS A 351 -13.24 9.56 26.41
CA LYS A 351 -13.15 8.10 26.24
C LYS A 351 -11.99 7.50 27.02
N HIS A 352 -11.03 8.32 27.38
CA HIS A 352 -9.91 7.97 28.24
C HIS A 352 -10.03 8.71 29.58
N PRO A 353 -9.84 8.04 30.73
CA PRO A 353 -10.04 8.64 32.04
C PRO A 353 -8.94 9.65 32.40
N LEU A 354 -9.27 10.70 33.15
CA LEU A 354 -8.27 11.68 33.59
C LEU A 354 -7.12 11.03 34.38
N GLY A 355 -5.88 11.47 34.14
CA GLY A 355 -4.68 11.01 34.84
C GLY A 355 -4.18 9.61 34.43
N PHE A 356 -4.71 9.03 33.35
CA PHE A 356 -4.29 7.69 32.90
C PHE A 356 -2.97 7.66 32.12
N ALA A 357 -2.61 8.79 31.49
CA ALA A 357 -1.47 8.93 30.59
C ALA A 357 -0.26 9.49 31.33
N ASP A 358 0.93 9.04 30.95
CA ASP A 358 2.21 9.54 31.46
C ASP A 358 2.60 10.84 30.76
N LEU A 359 2.28 10.94 29.46
CA LEU A 359 2.53 12.09 28.62
C LEU A 359 1.27 12.49 27.85
N VAL A 360 0.99 13.79 27.80
CA VAL A 360 -0.09 14.36 27.00
C VAL A 360 0.49 15.39 26.04
N LEU A 361 0.25 15.19 24.74
CA LEU A 361 0.57 16.17 23.70
C LEU A 361 -0.73 16.54 23.00
N ALA A 362 -0.99 17.82 22.79
CA ALA A 362 -2.21 18.28 22.15
C ALA A 362 -1.96 19.55 21.35
N ASN A 363 -2.64 19.67 20.21
CA ASN A 363 -2.88 20.95 19.53
C ASN A 363 -4.38 21.08 19.29
N PRO A 364 -5.15 21.48 20.33
CA PRO A 364 -6.60 21.55 20.22
C PRO A 364 -7.03 22.61 19.21
N PRO A 365 -8.24 22.52 18.64
CA PRO A 365 -8.77 23.57 17.79
C PRO A 365 -8.87 24.90 18.56
N TRP A 366 -8.51 26.01 17.90
CA TRP A 366 -8.46 27.31 18.55
C TRP A 366 -9.84 27.98 18.59
N ASN A 367 -10.11 28.71 19.67
CA ASN A 367 -11.30 29.56 19.83
C ASN A 367 -12.63 28.82 19.58
N GLN A 368 -12.78 27.59 20.11
CA GLN A 368 -14.04 26.87 20.01
C GLN A 368 -15.09 27.41 21.00
N ASP A 369 -16.21 27.84 20.46
CA ASP A 369 -17.40 28.21 21.23
C ASP A 369 -18.21 26.95 21.64
N GLY A 370 -19.06 27.08 22.67
CA GLY A 370 -19.99 26.01 23.08
C GLY A 370 -19.44 25.04 24.13
N TYR A 371 -18.28 25.35 24.71
CA TYR A 371 -17.67 24.63 25.83
C TYR A 371 -17.65 25.49 27.09
N ASP A 372 -18.84 25.85 27.59
CA ASP A 372 -18.99 26.58 28.84
C ASP A 372 -18.57 25.71 30.05
N GLU A 373 -18.10 26.32 31.14
CA GLU A 373 -17.55 25.59 32.30
C GLU A 373 -18.55 24.58 32.93
N ASP A 374 -19.85 24.81 32.78
CA ASP A 374 -20.91 23.97 33.33
C ASP A 374 -21.25 22.73 32.50
N VAL A 375 -20.76 22.63 31.26
CA VAL A 375 -21.01 21.49 30.37
C VAL A 375 -19.85 20.50 30.26
N LEU A 376 -18.66 20.87 30.78
CA LEU A 376 -17.45 20.04 30.77
C LEU A 376 -17.53 18.88 31.77
N LYS A 377 -16.96 17.72 31.42
CA LYS A 377 -17.01 16.48 32.24
C LYS A 377 -15.69 16.06 32.85
#